data_AF-A0A4Q2YMY5-F1
#
_entry.id   AF-A0A4Q2YMY5-F1
#
_cell.length_a   1.000
_cell.length_b   1.000
_cell.length_c   1.000
_cell.angle_alpha   90.00
_cell.angle_beta   90.00
_cell.angle_gamma   90.00
#
_symmetry.space_group_name_H-M   'P 1'
#
loop_
_entity.id
_entity.type
_entity.pdbx_description
1 polymer ?
#
loop_
_entity_poly.entity_id
_entity_poly.type
_entity_poly.pdbx_seq_one_letter_code
_entity_poly.pdbx_strand_id
1 'polypeptide(L)'
;MTGQPDFATLEIEYIPDRLCIETKSLKFYLASYRNSRAFNEEISNGILDDLVLRCAPRRMAVRGQFASRGGITLTVEAEHRAPEPKPKATDRR
;
A
#
# COMPACT_ATOMS: atom_id res chain seq x y z
N MET A 1 -0.75 14.37 20.91
CA MET A 1 -0.51 13.02 20.38
C MET A 1 0.52 12.34 21.29
N THR A 2 0.18 11.24 21.96
CA THR A 2 0.84 10.72 23.19
C THR A 2 2.25 10.12 23.01
N GLY A 3 2.78 10.07 21.79
CA GLY A 3 4.15 9.59 21.52
C GLY A 3 4.36 8.09 21.73
N GLN A 4 3.30 7.33 22.06
CA GLN A 4 3.36 5.88 22.16
C GLN A 4 3.46 5.27 20.76
N PRO A 5 4.37 4.30 20.54
CA PRO A 5 4.49 3.61 19.27
C PRO A 5 3.24 2.78 18.98
N ASP A 6 2.78 2.80 17.72
CA ASP A 6 1.78 1.86 17.22
C ASP A 6 2.44 0.68 16.54
N PHE A 7 1.73 -0.46 16.58
CA PHE A 7 2.11 -1.67 15.87
C PHE A 7 1.00 -2.03 14.91
N ALA A 8 1.38 -2.56 13.75
CA ALA A 8 0.45 -3.07 12.76
C ALA A 8 1.01 -4.28 12.02
N THR A 9 0.12 -5.17 11.63
CA THR A 9 0.38 -6.19 10.62
C THR A 9 -0.08 -5.65 9.27
N LEU A 10 0.83 -5.58 8.31
CA LEU A 10 0.54 -5.15 6.94
C LEU A 10 0.48 -6.35 6.01
N GLU A 11 -0.60 -6.43 5.24
CA GLU A 11 -0.77 -7.37 4.13
C GLU A 11 -0.80 -6.57 2.82
N ILE A 12 0.07 -6.93 1.88
CA ILE A 12 0.21 -6.26 0.57
C ILE A 12 -0.03 -7.32 -0.50
N GLU A 13 -1.21 -7.29 -1.11
CA GLU A 13 -1.57 -8.14 -2.25
C GLU A 13 -1.43 -7.33 -3.53
N TYR A 14 -0.73 -7.84 -4.54
CA TYR A 14 -0.65 -7.12 -5.82
C TYR A 14 -0.47 -8.05 -7.02
N ILE A 15 -0.96 -7.58 -8.17
CA ILE A 15 -0.72 -8.16 -9.48
C ILE A 15 0.24 -7.21 -10.22
N PRO A 16 1.51 -7.59 -10.43
CA PRO A 16 2.47 -6.73 -11.11
C PRO A 16 2.08 -6.52 -12.59
N ASP A 17 2.57 -5.43 -13.18
CA ASP A 17 2.67 -5.33 -14.64
C ASP A 17 4.09 -5.70 -15.09
N ARG A 18 4.96 -4.72 -15.38
CA ARG A 18 6.34 -4.96 -15.84
C ARG A 18 7.37 -5.06 -14.73
N LEU A 19 7.07 -4.51 -13.57
CA LEU A 19 8.01 -4.41 -12.45
C LEU A 19 7.45 -5.13 -11.22
N CYS A 20 8.33 -5.83 -10.52
CA CYS A 20 8.04 -6.43 -9.22
C CYS A 20 8.72 -5.62 -8.12
N ILE A 21 8.12 -5.61 -6.94
CA ILE A 21 8.73 -5.00 -5.75
C ILE A 21 9.78 -5.96 -5.19
N GLU A 22 10.98 -5.44 -4.93
CA GLU A 22 12.06 -6.22 -4.33
C GLU A 22 11.93 -6.23 -2.79
N THR A 23 11.91 -7.42 -2.19
CA THR A 23 11.53 -7.60 -0.78
C THR A 23 12.46 -6.92 0.23
N LYS A 24 13.78 -6.86 -0.03
CA LYS A 24 14.73 -6.18 0.85
C LYS A 24 14.48 -4.67 0.87
N SER A 25 14.23 -4.05 -0.28
CA SER A 25 13.89 -2.64 -0.41
C SER A 25 12.57 -2.32 0.29
N LEU A 26 11.55 -3.18 0.13
CA LEU A 26 10.26 -3.05 0.80
C LEU A 26 10.42 -3.07 2.32
N LYS A 27 11.24 -3.98 2.85
CA LYS A 27 11.54 -4.02 4.29
C LYS A 27 12.13 -2.70 4.80
N PHE A 28 13.11 -2.13 4.08
CA PHE A 28 13.73 -0.87 4.48
C PHE A 28 12.79 0.32 4.35
N TYR A 29 11.96 0.32 3.31
CA TYR A 29 10.90 1.29 3.13
C TYR A 29 9.90 1.27 4.31
N LEU A 30 9.36 0.10 4.67
CA LEU A 30 8.45 -0.02 5.83
C LEU A 30 9.14 0.39 7.15
N ALA A 31 10.42 0.07 7.33
CA ALA A 31 11.18 0.48 8.51
C ALA A 31 11.34 2.01 8.63
N SER A 32 11.24 2.75 7.51
CA SER A 32 11.32 4.22 7.53
C SER A 32 10.16 4.88 8.29
N TYR A 33 9.01 4.19 8.41
CA TYR A 33 7.84 4.68 9.15
C TYR A 33 7.97 4.58 10.67
N ARG A 34 9.02 3.94 11.20
CA ARG A 34 9.19 3.69 12.64
C ARG A 34 9.12 4.95 13.51
N ASN A 35 9.59 6.08 12.98
CA ASN A 35 9.59 7.38 13.67
C ASN A 35 8.59 8.37 13.05
N SER A 36 7.72 7.90 12.16
CA SER A 36 6.69 8.72 11.53
C SER A 36 5.52 8.94 12.48
N ARG A 37 4.96 10.14 12.46
CA ARG A 37 3.78 10.53 13.23
C ARG A 37 2.66 10.86 12.26
N ALA A 38 1.89 9.85 11.89
CA ALA A 38 0.75 9.98 11.01
C ALA A 38 -0.41 9.11 11.51
N PHE A 39 -1.62 9.35 11.01
CA PHE A 39 -2.77 8.50 11.29
C PHE A 39 -2.61 7.14 10.59
N ASN A 40 -3.26 6.10 11.12
CA ASN A 40 -3.21 4.75 10.56
C ASN A 40 -3.67 4.73 9.10
N GLU A 41 -4.70 5.51 8.78
CA GLU A 41 -5.25 5.69 7.45
C GLU A 41 -4.26 6.35 6.50
N GLU A 42 -3.54 7.37 6.97
CA GLU A 42 -2.55 8.09 6.20
C GLU A 42 -1.35 7.19 5.88
N ILE A 43 -0.91 6.35 6.85
CA ILE A 43 0.14 5.36 6.64
C ILE A 43 -0.28 4.34 5.56
N SER A 44 -1.47 3.74 5.66
CA SER A 44 -1.94 2.74 4.70
C SER A 44 -2.10 3.29 3.29
N ASN A 45 -2.69 4.49 3.14
CA ASN A 45 -2.84 5.14 1.83
C ASN A 45 -1.47 5.54 1.26
N GLY A 46 -0.59 6.13 2.07
CA GLY A 46 0.76 6.52 1.63
C GLY A 46 1.59 5.32 1.16
N ILE A 47 1.50 4.18 1.86
CA ILE A 47 2.16 2.93 1.43
C ILE A 47 1.62 2.49 0.06
N LEU A 48 0.31 2.49 -0.14
CA LEU A 48 -0.28 2.13 -1.44
C LEU A 48 0.21 3.07 -2.55
N ASP A 49 0.09 4.38 -2.34
CA ASP A 49 0.43 5.40 -3.33
C ASP A 49 1.90 5.31 -3.77
N ASP A 50 2.82 5.19 -2.81
CA ASP A 50 4.24 5.07 -3.09
C ASP A 50 4.58 3.78 -3.85
N LEU A 51 3.96 2.65 -3.48
CA LEU A 51 4.21 1.38 -4.19
C LEU A 51 3.62 1.39 -5.60
N VAL A 52 2.42 1.95 -5.78
CA VAL A 52 1.79 2.12 -7.10
C VAL A 52 2.66 2.98 -8.00
N LEU A 53 3.20 4.09 -7.48
CA LEU A 53 4.08 4.98 -8.22
C LEU A 53 5.37 4.28 -8.70
N ARG A 54 5.89 3.30 -7.93
CA ARG A 54 7.16 2.64 -8.22
C ARG A 54 7.07 1.45 -9.15
N CYS A 55 5.97 0.67 -9.10
CA CYS A 55 5.85 -0.55 -9.91
C CYS A 55 4.69 -0.56 -10.91
N ALA A 56 3.81 0.45 -10.90
CA ALA A 56 2.64 0.57 -11.76
C ALA A 56 1.87 -0.77 -11.89
N PRO A 57 1.39 -1.32 -10.76
CA PRO A 57 0.74 -2.62 -10.73
C PRO A 57 -0.62 -2.57 -11.44
N ARG A 58 -1.09 -3.72 -11.92
CA ARG A 58 -2.45 -3.82 -12.49
C ARG A 58 -3.52 -3.69 -11.42
N ARG A 59 -3.26 -4.30 -10.26
CA ARG A 59 -4.07 -4.20 -9.04
C ARG A 59 -3.13 -4.27 -7.84
N MET A 60 -3.45 -3.52 -6.79
CA MET A 60 -2.78 -3.62 -5.50
C MET A 60 -3.77 -3.33 -4.38
N ALA A 61 -3.66 -4.03 -3.26
CA ALA A 61 -4.38 -3.78 -2.03
C ALA A 61 -3.38 -3.77 -0.87
N VAL A 62 -3.52 -2.79 0.02
CA VAL A 62 -2.75 -2.68 1.26
C VAL A 62 -3.74 -2.71 2.42
N ARG A 63 -3.62 -3.73 3.26
CA ARG A 63 -4.44 -3.90 4.46
C ARG A 63 -3.58 -3.79 5.70
N GLY A 64 -3.86 -2.81 6.55
CA GLY A 64 -3.20 -2.59 7.84
C GLY A 64 -4.11 -2.94 9.01
N GLN A 65 -3.72 -3.93 9.80
CA GLN A 65 -4.38 -4.29 11.06
C GLN A 65 -3.61 -3.69 12.21
N PHE A 66 -4.14 -2.64 12.84
CA PHE A 66 -3.46 -1.85 13.86
C PHE A 66 -3.84 -2.30 15.27
N ALA A 67 -2.84 -2.28 16.16
CA ALA A 67 -3.01 -2.60 17.58
C ALA A 67 -4.02 -1.65 18.26
N SER A 68 -4.64 -2.13 19.34
CA SER A 68 -5.71 -1.39 19.99
C SER A 68 -5.20 -0.13 20.69
N ARG A 69 -5.97 0.94 20.57
CA ARG A 69 -5.84 2.16 21.39
C ARG A 69 -7.15 2.40 22.14
N GLY A 70 -7.07 2.47 23.46
CA GLY A 70 -8.27 2.66 24.30
C GLY A 70 -9.31 1.55 24.14
N GLY A 71 -8.88 0.33 23.81
CA GLY A 71 -9.78 -0.81 23.57
C GLY A 71 -10.37 -0.90 22.16
N ILE A 72 -10.04 0.03 21.26
CA ILE A 72 -10.53 0.04 19.88
C ILE A 72 -9.40 -0.37 18.93
N THR A 73 -9.64 -1.37 18.09
CA THR A 73 -8.75 -1.75 16.98
C THR A 73 -9.23 -1.12 15.68
N LEU A 74 -8.29 -0.84 14.79
CA LEU A 74 -8.58 -0.31 13.46
C LEU A 74 -8.00 -1.25 12.40
N THR A 75 -8.79 -1.53 11.38
CA THR A 75 -8.30 -2.14 10.14
C THR A 75 -8.55 -1.15 9.00
N VAL A 76 -7.49 -0.81 8.27
CA VAL A 76 -7.56 0.05 7.09
C VAL A 76 -7.25 -0.78 5.86
N GLU A 77 -8.05 -0.61 4.81
CA GLU A 77 -7.84 -1.25 3.51
C GLU A 77 -7.87 -0.19 2.42
N ALA A 78 -6.80 -0.12 1.63
CA ALA A 78 -6.66 0.79 0.51
C ALA A 78 -6.40 -0.02 -0.76
N GLU A 79 -7.11 0.29 -1.85
CA GLU A 79 -7.01 -0.44 -3.12
C GLU A 79 -6.65 0.48 -4.30
N HIS A 80 -5.84 -0.05 -5.21
CA HIS A 80 -5.56 0.52 -6.53
C HIS A 80 -5.95 -0.49 -7.62
N ARG A 81 -6.60 0.00 -8.67
CA ARG A 81 -6.85 -0.73 -9.92
C ARG A 81 -6.49 0.16 -11.09
N ALA A 82 -5.60 -0.33 -11.96
CA ALA A 82 -5.28 0.37 -13.19
C ALA A 82 -6.52 0.40 -14.11
N PRO A 83 -6.77 1.49 -14.83
CA PRO A 83 -7.84 1.53 -15.83
C PRO A 83 -7.60 0.46 -16.89
N GLU A 84 -8.69 -0.15 -17.38
CA GLU A 84 -8.58 -1.15 -18.45
C GLU A 84 -7.87 -0.56 -19.67
N PRO A 85 -6.94 -1.31 -20.30
CA PRO A 85 -6.30 -0.85 -21.52
C PRO A 85 -7.36 -0.68 -22.60
N LYS A 86 -7.42 0.52 -23.21
CA LYS A 86 -8.34 0.79 -24.31
C LYS A 86 -8.11 -0.26 -25.42
N PRO A 87 -9.18 -0.83 -26.00
CA PRO A 87 -9.03 -1.80 -27.08
C PRO A 87 -8.20 -1.18 -28.20
N LYS A 88 -7.17 -1.89 -28.66
CA LYS A 88 -6.37 -1.47 -29.80
C LYS A 88 -7.31 -1.31 -30.98
N ALA A 89 -7.33 -0.14 -31.61
CA ALA A 89 -8.10 0.08 -32.83
C ALA A 89 -7.71 -1.03 -33.83
N THR A 90 -8.68 -1.88 -34.16
CA THR A 90 -8.50 -2.93 -35.15
C THR A 90 -8.19 -2.25 -36.48
N ASP A 91 -6.94 -2.34 -36.92
CA ASP A 91 -6.52 -1.91 -38.24
C ASP A 91 -7.24 -2.81 -39.26
N ARG A 92 -8.39 -2.34 -39.75
CA ARG A 92 -9.11 -2.98 -40.85
C ARG A 92 -8.35 -2.64 -42.13
N ARG A 93 -7.48 -3.57 -42.55
CA ARG A 93 -7.01 -3.64 -43.95
C ARG A 93 -8.07 -4.22 -44.85
#